data_AF-A0A7V4SYB1-F1
#
_entry.id   AF-A0A7V4SYB1-F1
#
_cell.length_a   1.000
_cell.length_b   1.000
_cell.length_c   1.000
_cell.angle_alpha   90.00
_cell.angle_beta   90.00
_cell.angle_gamma   90.00
#
_symmetry.space_group_name_H-M   'P 1'
#
loop_
_entity.id
_entity.type
_entity.pdbx_description
1 polymer ?
#
loop_
_entity_poly.entity_id
_entity_poly.type
_entity_poly.pdbx_seq_one_letter_code
_entity_poly.pdbx_strand_id
1 'polypeptide(L)'
;MIPAFVLVTGVLVILVIGAAVLAWMGMANVLTSLVPLAPWLVMVGTILLILSELLLFFGEKEDRQDAWRDLSYLLPTLIVSAILWYLAQWFLW
;
A
#
# COMPACT_ATOMS: atom_id res chain seq x y z
N MET A 1 -7.35 1.83 11.50
CA MET A 1 -7.79 2.65 10.31
C MET A 1 -6.84 3.80 9.92
N ILE A 2 -6.39 4.64 10.86
CA ILE A 2 -5.49 5.79 10.57
C ILE A 2 -4.15 5.35 9.91
N PRO A 3 -3.49 4.25 10.32
CA PRO A 3 -2.20 3.86 9.74
C PRO A 3 -2.29 3.45 8.27
N ALA A 4 -3.31 2.66 7.92
CA ALA A 4 -3.55 2.24 6.53
C ALA A 4 -3.91 3.44 5.64
N PHE A 5 -4.72 4.38 6.14
CA PHE A 5 -5.03 5.62 5.44
C PHE A 5 -3.77 6.45 5.21
N VAL A 6 -2.95 6.66 6.24
CA VAL A 6 -1.68 7.39 6.14
C VAL A 6 -0.73 6.73 5.14
N LEU A 7 -0.67 5.40 5.09
CA LEU A 7 0.19 4.68 4.16
C LEU A 7 -0.29 4.84 2.71
N VAL A 8 -1.59 4.66 2.46
CA VAL A 8 -2.18 4.84 1.11
C VAL A 8 -2.03 6.28 0.63
N THR A 9 -2.40 7.26 1.46
CA THR A 9 -2.28 8.69 1.12
C THR A 9 -0.82 9.10 0.95
N GLY A 10 0.08 8.62 1.83
CA GLY A 10 1.51 8.90 1.74
C GLY A 10 2.12 8.37 0.45
N VAL A 11 1.81 7.12 0.06
CA VAL A 11 2.31 6.53 -1.19
C VAL A 11 1.75 7.26 -2.40
N LEU A 12 0.46 7.61 -2.42
CA LEU A 12 -0.14 8.39 -3.51
C LEU A 12 0.52 9.77 -3.65
N VAL A 13 0.72 10.49 -2.54
CA VAL A 13 1.35 11.81 -2.54
C VAL A 13 2.79 11.73 -3.05
N ILE A 14 3.57 10.75 -2.56
CA ILE A 14 4.96 10.56 -3.00
C ILE A 14 5.02 10.21 -4.49
N LEU A 15 4.13 9.35 -4.98
CA LEU A 15 4.08 8.99 -6.40
C LEU A 15 3.71 10.18 -7.29
N VAL A 16 2.71 10.97 -6.90
CA VAL A 16 2.26 12.14 -7.69
C VAL A 16 3.34 13.23 -7.70
N ILE A 17 3.93 13.55 -6.54
CA ILE A 17 4.99 14.54 -6.45
C ILE A 17 6.24 14.06 -7.20
N GLY A 18 6.65 12.81 -7.00
CA GLY A 18 7.78 12.21 -7.70
C GLY A 18 7.59 12.20 -9.22
N ALA A 19 6.38 11.88 -9.69
CA ALA A 19 6.02 11.96 -11.10
C ALA A 19 6.14 13.39 -11.64
N ALA A 20 5.62 14.39 -10.92
CA ALA A 20 5.68 15.80 -11.33
C ALA A 20 7.13 16.31 -11.42
N VAL A 21 7.98 15.94 -10.45
CA VAL A 21 9.40 16.32 -10.44
C VAL A 21 10.15 15.67 -11.59
N LEU A 22 9.95 14.36 -11.83
CA LEU A 22 10.61 13.64 -12.92
C LEU A 22 10.18 14.17 -14.30
N ALA A 23 8.90 14.54 -14.45
CA ALA A 23 8.40 15.17 -15.66
C ALA A 23 9.03 16.55 -15.89
N TRP A 24 9.15 17.38 -14.84
CA TRP A 24 9.82 18.70 -14.91
C TRP A 24 11.28 18.57 -15.34
N MET A 25 11.98 17.54 -14.86
CA MET A 25 13.38 17.27 -15.21
C MET A 25 13.56 16.69 -16.62
N GLY A 26 12.49 16.52 -17.40
CA GLY A 26 12.53 15.92 -18.74
C GLY A 26 12.79 14.40 -18.72
N MET A 27 12.67 13.75 -17.55
CA MET A 27 12.89 12.32 -17.36
C MET A 27 11.58 11.52 -17.37
N ALA A 28 10.58 11.99 -18.12
CA ALA A 28 9.27 11.33 -18.25
C ALA A 28 9.38 9.87 -18.76
N ASN A 29 10.48 9.51 -19.41
CA ASN A 29 10.75 8.16 -19.89
C ASN A 29 11.04 7.17 -18.75
N VAL A 30 11.43 7.67 -17.57
CA VAL A 30 11.69 6.85 -16.37
C VAL A 30 10.38 6.56 -15.62
N LEU A 31 9.36 7.39 -15.80
CA LEU A 31 8.03 7.19 -15.21
C LEU A 31 7.41 5.86 -15.65
N THR A 32 7.53 5.49 -16.92
CA THR A 32 7.03 4.21 -17.44
C THR A 32 7.72 3.00 -16.81
N SER A 33 8.97 3.14 -16.34
CA SER A 33 9.70 2.10 -15.63
C SER A 33 9.41 2.09 -14.12
N LEU A 34 8.93 3.20 -13.56
CA LEU A 34 8.57 3.34 -12.14
C LEU A 34 7.11 2.99 -11.85
N VAL A 35 6.19 3.22 -12.81
CA VAL A 35 4.76 2.87 -12.68
C VAL A 35 4.53 1.40 -12.28
N PRO A 36 5.25 0.41 -12.82
CA PRO A 36 5.10 -0.99 -12.41
C PRO A 36 5.58 -1.27 -10.98
N LEU A 37 6.43 -0.40 -10.39
CA LEU A 37 6.98 -0.57 -9.04
C LEU A 37 6.03 -0.05 -7.95
N ALA A 38 5.13 0.87 -8.29
CA ALA A 38 4.17 1.44 -7.33
C ALA A 38 3.29 0.38 -6.63
N PRO A 39 2.71 -0.60 -7.34
CA PRO A 39 1.96 -1.69 -6.70
C PRO A 39 2.81 -2.53 -5.74
N TRP A 40 4.07 -2.80 -6.08
CA TRP A 40 4.99 -3.54 -5.22
C TRP A 40 5.29 -2.79 -3.92
N LEU A 41 5.50 -1.47 -3.99
CA LEU A 41 5.70 -0.63 -2.81
C LEU A 41 4.48 -0.63 -1.88
N VAL A 42 3.27 -0.50 -2.44
CA VAL A 42 2.03 -0.58 -1.67
C VAL A 42 1.89 -1.96 -1.00
N MET A 43 2.20 -3.03 -1.73
CA MET A 43 2.13 -4.38 -1.19
C MET A 43 3.12 -4.59 -0.04
N VAL A 44 4.37 -4.17 -0.19
CA VAL A 44 5.38 -4.24 0.89
C VAL A 44 4.94 -3.44 2.12
N GLY A 45 4.46 -2.21 1.92
CA GLY A 45 3.94 -1.38 3.01
C GLY A 45 2.77 -2.03 3.75
N THR A 46 1.86 -2.68 3.02
CA THR A 46 0.71 -3.39 3.61
C THR A 46 1.15 -4.62 4.38
N ILE A 47 2.15 -5.38 3.90
CA ILE A 47 2.73 -6.52 4.63
C ILE A 47 3.35 -6.05 5.95
N LEU A 48 4.09 -4.93 5.94
CA LEU A 48 4.68 -4.38 7.16
C LEU A 48 3.61 -3.95 8.17
N LEU A 49 2.50 -3.36 7.71
CA LEU A 49 1.36 -3.04 8.58
C LEU A 49 0.75 -4.30 9.20
N ILE A 50 0.54 -5.35 8.41
CA ILE A 50 0.03 -6.63 8.94
C ILE A 50 0.99 -7.20 9.98
N LEU A 51 2.30 -7.15 9.74
CA LEU A 51 3.30 -7.59 10.70
C LEU A 51 3.25 -6.76 11.99
N SER A 52 3.06 -5.43 11.91
CA SER A 52 2.89 -4.61 13.11
C SER A 52 1.63 -4.95 13.88
N GLU A 53 0.51 -5.19 13.20
CA GLU A 53 -0.74 -5.62 13.87
C GLU A 53 -0.57 -7.00 14.52
N LEU A 54 0.14 -7.93 13.88
CA LEU A 54 0.46 -9.24 14.45
C LEU A 54 1.39 -9.14 15.67
N LEU A 55 2.23 -8.12 15.77
CA LEU A 55 3.04 -7.87 16.97
C LEU A 55 2.18 -7.36 18.13
N LEU A 56 1.14 -6.56 17.86
CA LEU A 56 0.19 -6.07 18.86
C LEU A 56 -0.62 -7.21 19.51
N PHE A 57 -0.75 -8.36 18.85
CA PHE A 57 -1.35 -9.56 19.45
C PHE A 57 -0.61 -10.08 20.69
N PHE A 58 0.69 -9.79 20.82
CA PHE A 58 1.48 -10.18 21.98
C PHE A 58 1.36 -9.18 23.14
N GLY A 59 0.71 -8.04 22.92
CA GLY A 59 0.48 -6.99 23.91
C GLY A 59 -0.68 -7.27 24.88
N GLU A 60 -1.20 -6.20 25.48
CA GLU A 60 -2.28 -6.25 26.46
C GLU A 60 -3.61 -6.65 25.81
N LYS A 61 -4.63 -6.90 26.64
CA LYS A 61 -5.93 -7.38 26.15
C LYS A 61 -6.63 -6.36 25.25
N GLU A 62 -6.41 -5.07 25.51
CA GLU A 62 -6.92 -3.96 24.69
C GLU A 62 -6.22 -3.92 23.32
N ASP A 63 -4.88 -4.01 23.29
CA ASP A 63 -4.09 -4.08 22.05
C ASP A 63 -4.53 -5.23 21.14
N ARG A 64 -4.85 -6.39 21.72
CA ARG A 64 -5.34 -7.55 20.97
C ARG A 64 -6.69 -7.30 20.33
N GLN A 65 -7.60 -6.60 21.01
CA GLN A 65 -8.92 -6.28 20.46
C GLN A 65 -8.81 -5.28 19.31
N ASP A 66 -7.96 -4.27 19.46
CA ASP A 66 -7.69 -3.30 18.40
C ASP A 66 -7.03 -3.96 17.19
N ALA A 67 -6.03 -4.82 17.41
CA ALA A 67 -5.37 -5.57 16.34
C ALA A 67 -6.35 -6.48 15.58
N TRP A 68 -7.23 -7.21 16.29
CA TRP A 68 -8.28 -8.02 15.65
C TRP A 68 -9.21 -7.18 14.79
N ARG A 69 -9.61 -6.00 15.29
CA ARG A 69 -10.49 -5.09 14.56
C ARG A 69 -9.78 -4.61 13.29
N ASP A 70 -8.55 -4.12 13.39
CA ASP A 70 -7.81 -3.58 12.25
C ASP A 70 -7.46 -4.68 11.22
N LEU A 71 -7.14 -5.90 11.64
CA LEU A 71 -6.97 -7.06 10.75
C LEU A 71 -8.24 -7.44 9.99
N SER A 72 -9.41 -7.35 10.63
CA SER A 72 -10.68 -7.68 9.98
C SER A 72 -11.04 -6.75 8.83
N TYR A 73 -10.51 -5.52 8.84
CA TYR A 73 -10.64 -4.57 7.74
C TYR A 73 -9.50 -4.68 6.72
N LEU A 74 -8.25 -4.91 7.18
CA LEU A 74 -7.07 -5.02 6.31
C LEU A 74 -7.15 -6.22 5.36
N LEU A 75 -7.59 -7.39 5.84
CA LEU A 75 -7.65 -8.62 5.04
C LEU A 75 -8.56 -8.49 3.80
N PRO A 76 -9.83 -8.07 3.92
CA PRO A 76 -10.70 -7.86 2.77
C PRO A 76 -10.15 -6.82 1.80
N THR A 77 -9.61 -5.70 2.31
CA THR A 77 -9.03 -4.66 1.46
C THR A 77 -7.83 -5.18 0.67
N LEU A 78 -6.99 -6.02 1.28
CA LEU A 78 -5.84 -6.64 0.63
C LEU A 78 -6.28 -7.60 -0.48
N ILE A 79 -7.29 -8.44 -0.22
CA ILE A 79 -7.85 -9.36 -1.22
C ILE A 79 -8.41 -8.58 -2.41
N VAL A 80 -9.24 -7.56 -2.17
CA VAL A 80 -9.80 -6.72 -3.24
C VAL A 80 -8.70 -6.02 -4.03
N SER A 81 -7.68 -5.48 -3.35
CA SER A 81 -6.56 -4.79 -3.99
C SER A 81 -5.71 -5.75 -4.83
N ALA A 82 -5.47 -6.97 -4.36
CA ALA A 82 -4.74 -8.00 -5.10
C ALA A 82 -5.51 -8.43 -6.36
N ILE A 83 -6.84 -8.60 -6.27
CA ILE A 83 -7.70 -8.90 -7.42
C ILE A 83 -7.66 -7.77 -8.44
N LEU A 84 -7.79 -6.52 -8.00
CA LEU A 84 -7.72 -5.34 -8.88
C LEU A 84 -6.35 -5.22 -9.55
N TRP A 85 -5.27 -5.50 -8.82
CA TRP A 85 -3.92 -5.52 -9.38
C TRP A 85 -3.74 -6.62 -10.42
N TYR A 86 -4.20 -7.85 -10.13
CA TYR A 86 -4.15 -8.97 -11.06
C TYR A 86 -4.94 -8.66 -12.35
N LEU A 87 -6.14 -8.09 -12.22
CA LEU A 87 -6.92 -7.64 -13.36
C LEU A 87 -6.21 -6.54 -14.15
N ALA A 88 -5.64 -5.54 -13.47
CA ALA A 88 -4.88 -4.47 -14.13
C ALA A 88 -3.67 -5.00 -14.90
N GLN A 89 -2.94 -5.97 -14.36
CA GLN A 89 -1.85 -6.65 -15.07
C GLN A 89 -2.36 -7.36 -16.33
N TRP A 90 -3.46 -8.11 -16.23
CA TRP A 90 -4.04 -8.82 -17.37
C TRP A 90 -4.57 -7.92 -18.49
N PHE A 91 -4.99 -6.69 -18.19
CA PHE A 91 -5.43 -5.73 -19.20
C PHE A 91 -4.31 -4.87 -19.78
N LEU A 92 -3.20 -4.68 -19.05
CA LEU A 92 -2.08 -3.82 -19.46
C LEU A 92 -0.94 -4.59 -20.13
N TRP A 93 -0.87 -5.92 -19.97
CA TRP A 93 0.09 -6.84 -20.59
C TRP A 93 -0.61 -8.03 -21.22
#